data_AF-A0A366JF09-F1
#
_entry.id   AF-A0A366JF09-F1
#
_cell.length_a   1.000
_cell.length_b   1.000
_cell.length_c   1.000
_cell.angle_alpha   90.00
_cell.angle_beta   90.00
_cell.angle_gamma   90.00
#
_symmetry.space_group_name_H-M   'P 1'
#
loop_
_entity.id
_entity.type
_entity.pdbx_description
1 polymer ?
#
loop_
_entity_poly.entity_id
_entity_poly.type
_entity_poly.pdbx_seq_one_letter_code
_entity_poly.pdbx_strand_id
1 'polypeptide(L)'
;MLYGMYIEPGSADSTTQISTLVTDIQKAEAQNIPVAPGIHAHLGYMYALEGNVAQSKSEFMTEKALFPESSILIDGMMSRLEGTN
;
A
#
# COMPACT_ATOMS: atom_id res chain seq x y z
N MET A 1 -16.62 -2.47 -16.40
CA MET A 1 -15.83 -1.33 -15.88
C MET A 1 -14.38 -1.59 -16.23
N LEU A 2 -13.73 -0.59 -16.78
CA LEU A 2 -12.51 -0.64 -17.59
C LEU A 2 -11.26 -0.65 -16.69
N TYR A 3 -10.65 -1.81 -16.45
CA TYR A 3 -9.25 -1.89 -15.98
C TYR A 3 -8.38 -2.02 -17.22
N GLY A 4 -8.06 -0.88 -17.80
CA GLY A 4 -7.19 -0.77 -18.96
C GLY A 4 -5.77 -1.17 -18.60
N MET A 5 -5.33 -2.30 -19.17
CA MET A 5 -4.03 -2.47 -19.82
C MET A 5 -3.03 -1.31 -19.62
N TYR A 6 -2.16 -1.45 -18.64
CA TYR A 6 -0.80 -0.91 -18.55
C TYR A 6 -0.24 -1.69 -17.34
N ILE A 7 0.90 -2.39 -17.35
CA ILE A 7 2.25 -1.99 -17.74
C ILE A 7 3.12 -3.25 -17.84
N GLU A 8 4.09 -3.21 -18.76
CA GLU A 8 5.34 -4.00 -18.95
C GLU A 8 5.61 -5.28 -18.11
N PRO A 9 6.18 -6.35 -18.71
CA PRO A 9 6.31 -7.69 -18.11
C PRO A 9 7.15 -7.80 -16.82
N GLY A 10 7.79 -6.72 -16.36
CA GLY A 10 8.43 -6.62 -15.03
C GLY A 10 7.62 -5.83 -13.98
N SER A 11 6.65 -5.03 -14.39
CA SER A 11 5.79 -4.14 -13.57
C SER A 11 4.32 -4.61 -13.52
N ALA A 12 3.95 -5.54 -14.40
CA ALA A 12 2.63 -6.17 -14.44
C ALA A 12 2.28 -6.89 -13.13
N ASP A 13 3.27 -7.48 -12.46
CA ASP A 13 3.05 -8.20 -11.21
C ASP A 13 2.69 -7.23 -10.07
N SER A 14 3.47 -6.16 -9.89
CA SER A 14 3.23 -5.15 -8.83
C SER A 14 1.86 -4.50 -8.96
N THR A 15 1.49 -4.07 -10.17
CA THR A 15 0.19 -3.41 -10.42
C THR A 15 -0.98 -4.37 -10.20
N THR A 16 -0.84 -5.63 -10.64
CA THR A 16 -1.86 -6.67 -10.44
C THR A 16 -1.99 -7.03 -8.95
N GLN A 17 -0.87 -7.11 -8.23
CA GLN A 17 -0.86 -7.33 -6.78
C GLN A 17 -1.51 -6.17 -6.03
N ILE A 18 -1.19 -4.91 -6.38
CA ILE A 18 -1.82 -3.70 -5.84
C ILE A 18 -3.33 -3.79 -6.01
N SER A 19 -3.82 -4.06 -7.21
CA SER A 19 -5.27 -4.12 -7.48
C SER A 19 -5.95 -5.25 -6.70
N THR A 20 -5.26 -6.38 -6.51
CA THR A 20 -5.76 -7.50 -5.72
C THR A 20 -5.84 -7.14 -4.24
N LEU A 21 -4.75 -6.58 -3.68
CA LEU A 21 -4.68 -6.08 -2.31
C LEU A 21 -5.75 -5.02 -2.03
N VAL A 22 -5.90 -4.03 -2.91
CA VAL A 22 -6.94 -2.98 -2.80
C VAL A 22 -8.35 -3.57 -2.83
N THR A 23 -8.57 -4.61 -3.63
CA THR A 23 -9.86 -5.30 -3.66
C THR A 23 -10.11 -6.07 -2.37
N ASP A 24 -9.08 -6.71 -1.81
CA ASP A 24 -9.17 -7.47 -0.57
C ASP A 24 -9.40 -6.54 0.64
N ILE A 25 -8.68 -5.41 0.69
CA ILE A 25 -8.88 -4.32 1.65
C ILE A 25 -10.31 -3.81 1.60
N GLN A 26 -10.79 -3.41 0.41
CA GLN A 26 -12.16 -2.93 0.26
C GLN A 26 -13.21 -3.97 0.67
N LYS A 27 -12.96 -5.26 0.41
CA LYS A 27 -13.84 -6.34 0.87
C LYS A 27 -13.80 -6.52 2.37
N ALA A 28 -12.63 -6.39 3.00
CA ALA A 28 -12.49 -6.45 4.45
C ALA A 28 -13.19 -5.25 5.11
N GLU A 29 -12.95 -4.04 4.61
CA GLU A 29 -13.61 -2.81 5.04
C GLU A 29 -15.13 -2.90 4.85
N ALA A 30 -15.61 -3.39 3.69
CA ALA A 30 -17.03 -3.59 3.44
C ALA A 30 -17.67 -4.62 4.38
N GLN A 31 -16.90 -5.63 4.81
CA GLN A 31 -17.32 -6.61 5.79
C GLN A 31 -17.16 -6.12 7.24
N ASN A 32 -16.71 -4.89 7.47
CA ASN A 32 -16.33 -4.37 8.79
C ASN A 32 -15.32 -5.26 9.52
N ILE A 33 -14.51 -6.00 8.75
CA ILE A 33 -13.41 -6.80 9.27
C ILE A 33 -12.18 -5.88 9.28
N PRO A 34 -11.50 -5.72 10.42
CA PRO A 34 -10.28 -4.92 10.46
C PRO A 34 -9.26 -5.52 9.50
N VAL A 35 -8.81 -4.69 8.56
CA VAL A 35 -7.71 -5.03 7.66
C VAL A 35 -6.50 -5.35 8.53
N ALA A 36 -5.83 -6.47 8.25
CA ALA A 36 -4.70 -6.90 9.07
C ALA A 36 -3.58 -5.84 9.06
N PRO A 37 -2.90 -5.61 10.20
CA PRO A 37 -1.78 -4.69 10.25
C PRO A 37 -0.70 -5.17 9.29
N GLY A 38 -0.17 -4.26 8.48
CA GLY A 38 0.81 -4.52 7.45
C GLY A 38 0.24 -4.62 6.05
N ILE A 39 -1.08 -4.72 5.86
CA ILE A 39 -1.69 -4.74 4.52
C ILE A 39 -1.59 -3.37 3.85
N HIS A 40 -1.92 -2.28 4.56
CA HIS A 40 -1.71 -0.93 4.03
C HIS A 40 -0.22 -0.63 3.89
N ALA A 41 0.61 -1.16 4.79
CA ALA A 41 2.06 -1.04 4.65
C ALA A 41 2.60 -1.72 3.38
N HIS A 42 2.10 -2.92 3.07
CA HIS A 42 2.45 -3.67 1.86
C HIS A 42 1.98 -2.92 0.61
N LEU A 43 0.74 -2.44 0.62
CA LEU A 43 0.18 -1.64 -0.47
C LEU A 43 1.01 -0.36 -0.70
N GLY A 44 1.36 0.34 0.38
CA GLY A 44 2.23 1.50 0.33
C GLY A 44 3.62 1.18 -0.23
N TYR A 45 4.19 0.04 0.14
CA TYR A 45 5.47 -0.41 -0.41
C TYR A 45 5.38 -0.72 -1.92
N MET A 46 4.31 -1.36 -2.37
CA MET A 46 4.09 -1.63 -3.79
C MET A 46 3.94 -0.34 -4.60
N TYR A 47 3.20 0.64 -4.08
CA TYR A 47 3.12 1.96 -4.71
C TYR A 47 4.49 2.65 -4.78
N ALA A 48 5.33 2.51 -3.75
CA ALA A 48 6.69 3.02 -3.79
C ALA A 48 7.55 2.33 -4.86
N LEU A 49 7.39 1.02 -5.05
CA LEU A 49 8.07 0.27 -6.11
C LEU A 49 7.64 0.71 -7.52
N GLU A 50 6.36 1.09 -7.69
CA GLU A 50 5.87 1.74 -8.92
C GLU A 50 6.36 3.19 -9.08
N GLY A 51 7.04 3.77 -8.09
CA GLY A 51 7.44 5.17 -8.08
C GLY A 51 6.31 6.13 -7.63
N ASN A 52 5.18 5.61 -7.20
CA ASN A 52 4.03 6.38 -6.69
C ASN A 52 4.17 6.65 -5.18
N VAL A 53 5.14 7.49 -4.83
CA VAL A 53 5.43 7.86 -3.43
C VAL A 53 4.24 8.58 -2.77
N ALA A 54 3.43 9.31 -3.53
CA ALA A 54 2.27 10.01 -2.99
C ALA A 54 1.19 9.05 -2.46
N GLN A 55 0.82 8.04 -3.26
CA GLN A 55 -0.11 6.99 -2.80
C GLN A 55 0.50 6.16 -1.69
N SER A 56 1.79 5.83 -1.81
CA SER A 56 2.55 5.13 -0.78
C SER A 56 2.44 5.79 0.60
N LYS A 57 2.71 7.11 0.69
CA LYS A 57 2.57 7.87 1.94
C LYS A 57 1.14 7.88 2.47
N SER A 58 0.15 7.99 1.60
CA SER A 58 -1.26 7.96 2.01
C SER A 58 -1.60 6.64 2.72
N GLU A 59 -1.23 5.50 2.13
CA GLU A 59 -1.47 4.18 2.71
C GLU A 59 -0.75 4.01 4.06
N PHE A 60 0.49 4.47 4.16
CA PHE A 60 1.23 4.47 5.42
C PHE A 60 0.57 5.34 6.49
N MET A 61 0.06 6.51 6.15
CA MET A 61 -0.66 7.37 7.10
C MET A 61 -1.97 6.72 7.57
N THR A 62 -2.70 6.07 6.66
CA THR A 62 -3.90 5.29 7.00
C THR A 62 -3.56 4.17 7.97
N GLU A 63 -2.50 3.38 7.68
CA GLU A 63 -2.05 2.31 8.58
C GLU A 63 -1.68 2.85 9.96
N LYS A 64 -0.96 3.98 10.00
CA LYS A 64 -0.56 4.63 11.25
C LYS A 64 -1.76 5.10 12.08
N ALA A 65 -2.84 5.52 11.42
CA ALA A 65 -4.07 5.96 12.07
C ALA A 65 -4.88 4.78 12.61
N LEU A 66 -4.92 3.66 11.90
CA LEU A 66 -5.63 2.44 12.29
C LEU A 66 -4.87 1.65 13.37
N PHE A 67 -3.55 1.55 13.23
CA PHE A 67 -2.65 0.75 14.06
C PHE A 67 -1.48 1.59 14.57
N PRO A 68 -1.68 2.34 15.68
CA PRO A 68 -0.60 3.12 16.27
C PRO A 68 0.57 2.24 16.72
N GLU A 69 0.33 0.96 17.03
CA GLU A 69 1.39 -0.02 17.34
C GLU A 69 2.32 -0.29 16.15
N SER A 70 1.81 -0.21 14.91
CA SER A 70 2.62 -0.35 13.70
C SER A 70 3.36 0.93 13.32
N SER A 71 3.10 2.07 13.99
CA SER A 71 3.71 3.37 13.66
C SER A 71 5.23 3.32 13.54
N ILE A 72 5.91 2.57 14.40
CA ILE A 72 7.38 2.46 14.39
C ILE A 72 7.89 1.84 13.08
N LEU A 73 7.21 0.81 12.58
CA LEU A 73 7.56 0.16 11.31
C LEU A 73 7.30 1.11 10.14
N ILE A 74 6.14 1.75 10.14
CA ILE A 74 5.69 2.66 9.09
C ILE A 74 6.60 3.88 9.00
N ASP A 75 6.99 4.47 10.14
CA ASP A 75 7.91 5.59 10.22
C ASP A 75 9.30 5.23 9.65
N GLY A 76 9.78 4.02 9.93
CA GLY A 76 11.01 3.48 9.35
C GLY A 76 10.91 3.27 7.83
N MET A 77 9.77 2.79 7.32
CA MET A 77 9.52 2.67 5.88
C MET A 77 9.45 4.05 5.21
N MET A 78 8.73 4.99 5.82
CA MET A 78 8.57 6.37 5.33
C MET A 78 9.92 7.08 5.28
N SER A 79 10.75 6.95 6.32
CA SER A 79 12.11 7.49 6.36
C SER A 79 12.99 6.95 5.23
N ARG A 80 12.88 5.64 4.92
CA ARG A 80 13.60 5.01 3.80
C ARG A 80 13.11 5.52 2.44
N LEU A 81 11.81 5.80 2.32
CA LEU A 81 11.20 6.32 1.09
C LEU A 81 11.53 7.78 0.84
N GLU A 82 11.63 8.57 1.90
CA GLU A 82 12.01 9.98 1.82
C GLU A 82 13.51 10.18 1.61
N GLY A 83 14.31 9.11 1.68
CA GLY A 83 15.72 9.14 1.33
C GLY A 83 16.53 10.08 2.23
N THR A 84 16.26 10.09 3.54
CA THR A 84 17.21 10.70 4.48
C THR A 84 18.39 9.74 4.63
N ASN A 85 19.45 10.02 3.86
CA ASN A 85 20.78 9.44 3.96
C ASN A 85 21.43 9.84 5.29
#